data_AF-A0A2N0QN59-F1
#
_entry.id   AF-A0A2N0QN59-F1
#
_cell.length_a   1.000
_cell.length_b   1.000
_cell.length_c   1.000
_cell.angle_alpha   90.00
_cell.angle_beta   90.00
_cell.angle_gamma   90.00
#
_symmetry.space_group_name_H-M   'P 1'
#
loop_
_entity.id
_entity.type
_entity.pdbx_description
1 polymer ?
#
loop_
_entity_poly.entity_id
_entity_poly.type
_entity_poly.pdbx_seq_one_letter_code
_entity_poly.pdbx_strand_id
1 'polypeptide(L)'
;MENEKKGVSRRDFMKTTGIATGTLVGGGIIGGLIGYNVNRDTVTDETTGNPRSPNQYDLGPGAIGLGVPYFIDNQLAGSYGMNAKEYMQGPFEDGATTQGYQSRLTRAEIFSQGIAKLDEEAFSRFDKSFSEIEPEQMDEILTAFQKGEVPMQAVTSDFFFKLLRQATLEGAYADPIYNGNRNMEGWKMKGFPGHQFSYIGQIESEEFVEIEPKSISNKVDVVTVGVGWTGGIVAAECSKAGLKVRGLERGAERGTKDYGMVHDEFRYAIRYELFQDLSKESITFRNNREMKALPMRMMGSFLLGEGLGGSGTHWNGQNWRFLPYDFEIKSMTDEKY
;
A
#
# COMPACT_ATOMS: atom_id res chain seq x y z
N MET A 1 -43.50 6.33 -27.59
CA MET A 1 -42.84 5.33 -26.73
C MET A 1 -41.57 5.97 -26.23
N GLU A 2 -41.42 6.10 -24.92
CA GLU A 2 -40.23 6.71 -24.32
C GLU A 2 -39.03 5.76 -24.41
N ASN A 3 -37.86 6.31 -24.70
CA ASN A 3 -36.60 5.59 -24.52
C ASN A 3 -36.28 5.58 -23.02
N GLU A 4 -36.59 4.49 -22.32
CA GLU A 4 -36.05 4.25 -20.99
C GLU A 4 -34.52 4.22 -21.07
N LYS A 5 -33.88 5.24 -20.52
CA LYS A 5 -32.45 5.18 -20.20
C LYS A 5 -32.29 4.15 -19.09
N LYS A 6 -31.84 2.93 -19.42
CA LYS A 6 -31.37 1.96 -18.43
C LYS A 6 -30.33 2.64 -17.54
N GLY A 7 -30.66 2.82 -16.27
CA GLY A 7 -29.73 3.33 -15.27
C GLY A 7 -28.61 2.32 -15.03
N VAL A 8 -27.44 2.84 -14.62
CA VAL A 8 -26.31 2.05 -14.12
C VAL A 8 -26.81 1.11 -13.02
N SER A 9 -26.62 -0.21 -13.15
CA SER A 9 -27.06 -1.17 -12.12
C SER A 9 -26.25 -1.02 -10.82
N ARG A 10 -26.63 -1.71 -9.73
CA ARG A 10 -25.91 -1.60 -8.45
C ARG A 10 -24.59 -2.36 -8.54
N ARG A 11 -24.59 -3.52 -9.19
CA ARG A 11 -23.41 -4.23 -9.64
C ARG A 11 -22.56 -3.38 -10.57
N ASP A 12 -23.14 -2.64 -11.51
CA ASP A 12 -22.38 -1.68 -12.30
C ASP A 12 -21.78 -0.63 -11.38
N PHE A 13 -22.49 0.06 -10.49
CA PHE A 13 -21.88 1.02 -9.55
C PHE A 13 -20.70 0.44 -8.74
N MET A 14 -20.78 -0.82 -8.31
CA MET A 14 -19.71 -1.54 -7.61
C MET A 14 -18.57 -2.00 -8.55
N LYS A 15 -18.85 -2.22 -9.84
CA LYS A 15 -17.92 -2.63 -10.90
C LYS A 15 -17.51 -1.51 -11.86
N THR A 16 -18.05 -0.30 -11.74
CA THR A 16 -17.83 0.89 -12.59
C THR A 16 -16.96 1.91 -11.86
N THR A 17 -16.43 1.50 -10.72
CA THR A 17 -15.02 1.76 -10.40
C THR A 17 -14.07 1.03 -11.37
N GLY A 18 -14.57 0.11 -12.22
CA GLY A 18 -13.97 -0.41 -13.47
C GLY A 18 -13.97 -1.95 -13.69
N ILE A 19 -13.87 -2.36 -14.96
CA ILE A 19 -13.72 -3.77 -15.37
C ILE A 19 -12.63 -3.88 -16.44
N ALA A 20 -11.48 -4.47 -16.08
CA ALA A 20 -10.62 -5.40 -16.85
C ALA A 20 -9.12 -5.28 -16.49
N THR A 21 -8.23 -6.25 -16.71
CA THR A 21 -8.30 -7.74 -16.66
C THR A 21 -6.84 -8.25 -16.58
N GLY A 22 -6.45 -8.98 -15.52
CA GLY A 22 -5.11 -9.62 -15.49
C GLY A 22 -4.58 -10.06 -14.11
N THR A 23 -4.36 -11.36 -13.97
CA THR A 23 -3.42 -12.12 -13.08
C THR A 23 -2.27 -11.32 -12.42
N LEU A 24 -1.77 -11.61 -11.19
CA LEU A 24 -1.67 -12.89 -10.45
C LEU A 24 -1.36 -12.68 -8.93
N VAL A 25 -1.56 -13.72 -8.11
CA VAL A 25 -1.04 -14.00 -6.72
C VAL A 25 -1.49 -13.13 -5.53
N GLY A 26 -2.11 -13.79 -4.53
CA GLY A 26 -1.56 -13.73 -3.15
C GLY A 26 -2.42 -13.17 -2.01
N GLY A 27 -3.22 -14.03 -1.36
CA GLY A 27 -3.46 -13.95 0.09
C GLY A 27 -4.35 -12.83 0.63
N GLY A 28 -5.67 -13.05 0.61
CA GLY A 28 -6.68 -12.27 1.32
C GLY A 28 -8.02 -12.99 1.26
N ILE A 29 -8.78 -13.05 2.36
CA ILE A 29 -9.98 -13.92 2.47
C ILE A 29 -11.05 -13.50 1.45
N ILE A 30 -11.15 -12.20 1.14
CA ILE A 30 -12.08 -11.67 0.12
C ILE A 30 -11.64 -12.04 -1.31
N GLY A 31 -10.34 -12.25 -1.54
CA GLY A 31 -9.80 -12.60 -2.86
C GLY A 31 -10.19 -14.00 -3.36
N GLY A 32 -10.62 -14.89 -2.46
CA GLY A 32 -11.09 -16.23 -2.84
C GLY A 32 -12.51 -16.27 -3.39
N LEU A 33 -13.32 -15.22 -3.16
CA LEU A 33 -14.75 -15.20 -3.46
C LEU A 33 -15.11 -14.52 -4.79
N ILE A 34 -14.13 -14.18 -5.65
CA ILE A 34 -14.40 -13.59 -6.97
C ILE A 34 -13.33 -14.06 -7.98
N GLY A 35 -13.49 -15.25 -8.55
CA GLY A 35 -12.69 -15.60 -9.72
C GLY A 35 -12.79 -17.04 -10.24
N TYR A 36 -13.59 -17.23 -11.30
CA TYR A 36 -13.06 -17.77 -12.57
C TYR A 36 -14.00 -17.48 -13.76
N ASN A 37 -13.50 -17.72 -14.99
CA ASN A 37 -14.22 -17.71 -16.28
C ASN A 37 -14.70 -16.36 -16.87
N VAL A 38 -13.83 -15.69 -17.64
CA VAL A 38 -14.21 -15.01 -18.90
C VAL A 38 -13.14 -15.29 -19.96
N ASN A 39 -13.57 -15.56 -21.20
CA ASN A 39 -12.71 -15.91 -22.33
C ASN A 39 -12.06 -14.67 -22.97
N ARG A 40 -10.91 -14.82 -23.63
CA ARG A 40 -10.14 -13.69 -24.22
C ARG A 40 -10.53 -13.45 -25.68
N ASP A 41 -10.67 -12.16 -26.04
CA ASP A 41 -10.37 -11.66 -27.37
C ASP A 41 -9.61 -10.31 -27.25
N THR A 42 -8.76 -10.03 -28.24
CA THR A 42 -7.74 -8.97 -28.21
C THR A 42 -8.21 -7.65 -28.80
N VAL A 43 -7.79 -6.52 -28.23
CA VAL A 43 -7.85 -5.19 -28.88
C VAL A 43 -6.47 -4.53 -28.81
N THR A 44 -6.02 -4.01 -29.95
CA THR A 44 -4.75 -3.27 -30.13
C THR A 44 -4.93 -1.78 -29.88
N ASP A 45 -3.87 -1.16 -29.35
CA ASP A 45 -3.81 0.27 -29.03
C ASP A 45 -3.36 1.10 -30.26
N GLU A 46 -4.05 2.21 -30.55
CA GLU A 46 -3.54 3.24 -31.47
C GLU A 46 -3.86 4.66 -30.95
N THR A 47 -2.78 5.45 -30.83
CA THR A 47 -2.78 6.83 -30.35
C THR A 47 -3.34 7.81 -31.39
N THR A 48 -4.40 8.56 -31.06
CA THR A 48 -4.65 9.89 -31.65
C THR A 48 -5.22 10.85 -30.62
N GLY A 49 -4.69 12.08 -30.58
CA GLY A 49 -5.21 13.15 -29.73
C GLY A 49 -6.43 13.82 -30.37
N ASN A 50 -7.56 13.82 -29.68
CA ASN A 50 -8.75 14.63 -30.02
C ASN A 50 -9.58 14.83 -28.73
N PRO A 51 -10.32 15.95 -28.55
CA PRO A 51 -11.10 16.18 -27.33
C PRO A 51 -12.17 15.09 -27.15
N ARG A 52 -12.18 14.42 -25.99
CA ARG A 52 -13.13 13.33 -25.69
C ARG A 52 -14.58 13.83 -25.74
N SER A 53 -15.41 13.16 -26.54
CA SER A 53 -16.85 13.40 -26.59
C SER A 53 -17.53 12.91 -25.29
N PRO A 54 -18.60 13.55 -24.79
CA PRO A 54 -19.15 13.27 -23.46
C PRO A 54 -19.85 11.92 -23.26
N ASN A 55 -19.99 11.10 -24.31
CA ASN A 55 -20.91 9.94 -24.33
C ASN A 55 -20.24 8.56 -24.33
N GLN A 56 -18.94 8.48 -24.04
CA GLN A 56 -18.24 7.20 -23.86
C GLN A 56 -17.36 7.29 -22.61
N TYR A 57 -17.97 7.06 -21.44
CA TYR A 57 -17.27 7.02 -20.18
C TYR A 57 -16.27 5.87 -20.18
N ASP A 58 -15.00 6.22 -20.11
CA ASP A 58 -13.92 5.28 -19.80
C ASP A 58 -14.10 4.86 -18.33
N LEU A 59 -14.56 3.63 -18.09
CA LEU A 59 -15.17 3.21 -16.81
C LEU A 59 -14.16 2.98 -15.68
N GLY A 60 -12.88 3.30 -15.90
CA GLY A 60 -11.79 3.08 -14.95
C GLY A 60 -11.36 1.62 -14.83
N PRO A 61 -10.35 1.31 -13.98
CA PRO A 61 -9.66 0.02 -13.97
C PRO A 61 -10.24 -1.04 -13.01
N GLY A 62 -11.05 -0.65 -12.03
CA GLY A 62 -11.86 -1.57 -11.21
C GLY A 62 -11.78 -1.38 -9.73
N ALA A 63 -12.80 -1.83 -9.00
CA ALA A 63 -12.62 -2.14 -7.58
C ALA A 63 -11.39 -3.07 -7.43
N ILE A 64 -11.24 -4.06 -8.32
CA ILE A 64 -10.07 -4.92 -8.40
C ILE A 64 -8.82 -4.16 -8.86
N GLY A 65 -8.88 -3.41 -9.98
CA GLY A 65 -7.72 -2.68 -10.53
C GLY A 65 -7.16 -1.57 -9.62
N LEU A 66 -8.04 -0.85 -8.93
CA LEU A 66 -7.74 0.13 -7.88
C LEU A 66 -7.25 -0.52 -6.59
N GLY A 67 -7.37 -1.84 -6.42
CA GLY A 67 -6.95 -2.55 -5.21
C GLY A 67 -7.92 -2.41 -4.02
N VAL A 68 -9.20 -2.13 -4.26
CA VAL A 68 -10.24 -2.00 -3.22
C VAL A 68 -10.31 -3.22 -2.29
N PRO A 69 -10.23 -4.50 -2.75
CA PRO A 69 -10.22 -5.64 -1.83
C PRO A 69 -9.04 -5.59 -0.84
N TYR A 70 -7.85 -5.18 -1.29
CA TYR A 70 -6.68 -5.01 -0.42
C TYR A 70 -6.84 -3.85 0.55
N PHE A 71 -7.52 -2.76 0.16
CA PHE A 71 -7.91 -1.72 1.11
C PHE A 71 -8.83 -2.29 2.20
N ILE A 72 -9.91 -2.98 1.80
CA ILE A 72 -10.90 -3.52 2.74
C ILE A 72 -10.25 -4.53 3.70
N ASP A 73 -9.51 -5.52 3.20
CA ASP A 73 -8.81 -6.51 4.04
C ASP A 73 -7.87 -5.83 5.05
N ASN A 74 -7.09 -4.82 4.64
CA ASN A 74 -6.20 -4.08 5.55
C ASN A 74 -6.97 -3.23 6.59
N GLN A 75 -8.09 -2.60 6.22
CA GLN A 75 -8.92 -1.86 7.17
C GLN A 75 -9.57 -2.80 8.19
N LEU A 76 -10.07 -3.97 7.76
CA LEU A 76 -10.70 -4.97 8.61
C LEU A 76 -9.71 -5.68 9.54
N ALA A 77 -8.45 -5.86 9.11
CA ALA A 77 -7.38 -6.38 9.97
C ALA A 77 -6.83 -5.34 10.98
N GLY A 78 -7.12 -4.05 10.79
CA GLY A 78 -6.59 -2.95 11.59
C GLY A 78 -7.54 -2.41 12.67
N SER A 79 -7.14 -1.30 13.29
CA SER A 79 -7.93 -0.58 14.31
C SER A 79 -9.36 -0.20 13.88
N TYR A 80 -9.60 -0.03 12.57
CA TYR A 80 -10.93 0.23 12.01
C TYR A 80 -11.83 -1.01 12.13
N GLY A 81 -11.35 -2.16 11.65
CA GLY A 81 -12.05 -3.44 11.73
C GLY A 81 -12.34 -3.90 13.15
N MET A 82 -11.41 -3.62 14.08
CA MET A 82 -11.55 -3.90 15.52
C MET A 82 -12.35 -2.85 16.30
N ASN A 83 -12.91 -1.81 15.65
CA ASN A 83 -13.63 -0.70 16.29
C ASN A 83 -12.84 -0.01 17.43
N ALA A 84 -11.50 0.05 17.34
CA ALA A 84 -10.62 0.43 18.45
C ALA A 84 -10.70 1.91 18.90
N LYS A 85 -11.58 2.71 18.27
CA LYS A 85 -11.89 4.11 18.64
C LYS A 85 -13.37 4.31 19.03
N GLU A 86 -14.13 3.23 19.22
CA GLU A 86 -15.56 3.27 19.51
C GLU A 86 -15.88 2.65 20.86
N TYR A 87 -17.03 3.03 21.42
CA TYR A 87 -17.50 2.50 22.70
C TYR A 87 -18.18 1.15 22.50
N MET A 88 -17.43 0.06 22.73
CA MET A 88 -17.88 -1.32 22.52
C MET A 88 -18.27 -2.03 23.84
N GLN A 89 -18.78 -1.29 24.82
CA GLN A 89 -19.31 -1.85 26.07
C GLN A 89 -20.85 -1.76 26.06
N GLY A 90 -21.51 -2.75 26.67
CA GLY A 90 -22.98 -2.82 26.69
C GLY A 90 -23.64 -1.75 27.59
N PRO A 91 -24.99 -1.70 27.63
CA PRO A 91 -25.91 -2.60 26.94
C PRO A 91 -25.96 -2.39 25.41
N PHE A 92 -26.44 -3.41 24.70
CA PHE A 92 -26.65 -3.36 23.25
C PHE A 92 -28.13 -3.62 22.97
N GLU A 93 -28.85 -2.60 22.55
CA GLU A 93 -30.30 -2.61 22.33
C GLU A 93 -30.64 -1.88 21.02
N ASP A 94 -31.87 -2.07 20.51
CA ASP A 94 -32.33 -1.37 19.31
C ASP A 94 -32.51 0.13 19.59
N GLY A 95 -31.54 0.93 19.15
CA GLY A 95 -31.58 2.39 19.30
C GLY A 95 -32.55 3.08 18.33
N ALA A 96 -33.00 4.27 18.71
CA ALA A 96 -33.65 5.18 17.78
C ALA A 96 -32.71 5.59 16.64
N THR A 97 -33.27 5.99 15.49
CA THR A 97 -32.50 6.34 14.27
C THR A 97 -31.45 7.44 14.48
N THR A 98 -31.61 8.29 15.50
CA THR A 98 -30.68 9.35 15.89
C THR A 98 -29.54 8.90 16.81
N GLN A 99 -29.60 7.68 17.36
CA GLN A 99 -28.60 7.13 18.29
C GLN A 99 -27.47 6.36 17.59
N GLY A 100 -27.49 6.29 16.25
CA GLY A 100 -26.47 5.60 15.45
C GLY A 100 -26.55 4.07 15.57
N TYR A 101 -25.45 3.40 15.23
CA TYR A 101 -25.34 1.94 15.30
C TYR A 101 -25.10 1.47 16.75
N GLN A 102 -25.84 0.44 17.18
CA GLN A 102 -25.89 0.01 18.59
C GLN A 102 -25.46 -1.46 18.82
N SER A 103 -24.76 -2.08 17.87
CA SER A 103 -24.43 -3.50 18.01
C SER A 103 -23.02 -3.80 18.49
N ARG A 104 -22.95 -4.93 19.20
CA ARG A 104 -21.77 -5.55 19.78
C ARG A 104 -20.75 -6.07 18.77
N LEU A 105 -21.12 -6.20 17.50
CA LEU A 105 -20.21 -6.73 16.48
C LEU A 105 -19.21 -5.65 16.04
N THR A 106 -17.94 -6.03 15.99
CA THR A 106 -16.90 -5.25 15.31
C THR A 106 -17.14 -5.25 13.80
N ARG A 107 -16.58 -4.28 13.08
CA ARG A 107 -16.69 -4.19 11.61
C ARG A 107 -16.14 -5.43 10.93
N ALA A 108 -15.05 -6.00 11.44
CA ALA A 108 -14.53 -7.28 10.96
C ALA A 108 -15.59 -8.38 11.03
N GLU A 109 -16.25 -8.55 12.18
CA GLU A 109 -17.30 -9.55 12.38
C GLU A 109 -18.54 -9.29 11.50
N ILE A 110 -18.96 -8.03 11.34
CA ILE A 110 -20.08 -7.65 10.45
C ILE A 110 -19.75 -8.02 9.01
N PHE A 111 -18.51 -7.78 8.54
CA PHE A 111 -18.10 -8.15 7.19
C PHE A 111 -18.02 -9.67 7.01
N SER A 112 -17.45 -10.41 7.97
CA SER A 112 -17.42 -11.88 7.92
C SER A 112 -18.83 -12.48 7.89
N GLN A 113 -19.74 -11.98 8.72
CA GLN A 113 -21.13 -12.42 8.75
C GLN A 113 -21.87 -12.04 7.46
N GLY A 114 -21.67 -10.81 6.96
CA GLY A 114 -22.31 -10.32 5.74
C GLY A 114 -21.87 -11.10 4.50
N ILE A 115 -20.57 -11.41 4.37
CA ILE A 115 -20.04 -12.26 3.30
C ILE A 115 -20.62 -13.67 3.38
N ALA A 116 -20.59 -14.30 4.56
CA ALA A 116 -21.19 -15.62 4.74
C ALA A 116 -22.69 -15.64 4.41
N LYS A 117 -23.42 -14.56 4.75
CA LYS A 117 -24.85 -14.44 4.44
C LYS A 117 -25.12 -14.18 2.96
N LEU A 118 -24.23 -13.51 2.23
CA LEU A 118 -24.32 -13.38 0.77
C LEU A 118 -24.21 -14.75 0.09
N ASP A 119 -23.27 -15.59 0.51
CA ASP A 119 -23.17 -16.97 0.03
C ASP A 119 -24.39 -17.82 0.42
N GLU A 120 -24.88 -17.71 1.66
CA GLU A 120 -26.09 -18.44 2.11
C GLU A 120 -27.32 -18.10 1.26
N GLU A 121 -27.55 -16.81 0.97
CA GLU A 121 -28.63 -16.36 0.08
C GLU A 121 -28.42 -16.85 -1.37
N ALA A 122 -27.18 -16.89 -1.86
CA ALA A 122 -26.87 -17.39 -3.20
C ALA A 122 -27.12 -18.90 -3.32
N PHE A 123 -26.65 -19.70 -2.37
CA PHE A 123 -26.95 -21.14 -2.33
C PHE A 123 -28.45 -21.40 -2.18
N SER A 124 -29.14 -20.65 -1.29
CA SER A 124 -30.57 -20.84 -1.06
C SER A 124 -31.46 -20.46 -2.25
N ARG A 125 -31.02 -19.55 -3.14
CA ARG A 125 -31.79 -19.10 -4.31
C ARG A 125 -31.38 -19.77 -5.61
N PHE A 126 -30.10 -20.12 -5.75
CA PHE A 126 -29.47 -20.45 -7.04
C PHE A 126 -28.53 -21.67 -7.00
N ASP A 127 -28.39 -22.36 -5.85
CA ASP A 127 -27.58 -23.58 -5.66
C ASP A 127 -26.08 -23.42 -6.03
N LYS A 128 -25.54 -22.22 -5.80
CA LYS A 128 -24.16 -21.83 -6.09
C LYS A 128 -23.64 -20.79 -5.10
N SER A 129 -22.32 -20.63 -4.98
CA SER A 129 -21.74 -19.50 -4.22
C SER A 129 -22.14 -18.16 -4.85
N PHE A 130 -22.17 -17.09 -4.04
CA PHE A 130 -22.36 -15.71 -4.50
C PHE A 130 -21.31 -15.30 -5.56
N SER A 131 -20.16 -15.98 -5.58
CA SER A 131 -19.08 -15.82 -6.54
C SER A 131 -19.36 -16.40 -7.95
N GLU A 132 -20.29 -17.35 -8.05
CA GLU A 132 -20.53 -18.23 -9.22
C GLU A 132 -21.90 -18.01 -9.89
N ILE A 133 -22.72 -17.12 -9.32
CA ILE A 133 -24.04 -16.73 -9.85
C ILE A 133 -23.94 -15.61 -10.90
N GLU A 134 -24.99 -15.47 -11.70
CA GLU A 134 -25.04 -14.50 -12.80
C GLU A 134 -25.13 -13.04 -12.32
N PRO A 135 -24.76 -12.06 -13.17
CA PRO A 135 -24.82 -10.64 -12.85
C PRO A 135 -26.10 -10.18 -12.14
N GLU A 136 -27.24 -10.54 -12.70
CA GLU A 136 -28.56 -10.11 -12.26
C GLU A 136 -28.97 -10.78 -10.94
N GLN A 137 -28.45 -11.99 -10.70
CA GLN A 137 -28.64 -12.74 -9.45
C GLN A 137 -27.84 -12.11 -8.29
N MET A 138 -26.61 -11.65 -8.56
CA MET A 138 -25.84 -10.85 -7.60
C MET A 138 -26.58 -9.54 -7.25
N ASP A 139 -27.12 -8.83 -8.26
CA ASP A 139 -27.89 -7.60 -8.07
C ASP A 139 -29.17 -7.82 -7.26
N GLU A 140 -29.87 -8.95 -7.45
CA GLU A 140 -31.07 -9.30 -6.69
C GLU A 140 -30.76 -9.42 -5.18
N ILE A 141 -29.75 -10.23 -4.83
CA ILE A 141 -29.33 -10.45 -3.44
C ILE A 141 -28.84 -9.13 -2.83
N LEU A 142 -27.96 -8.39 -3.52
CA LEU A 142 -27.46 -7.10 -3.04
C LEU A 142 -28.58 -6.06 -2.86
N THR A 143 -29.63 -6.11 -3.68
CA THR A 143 -30.82 -5.26 -3.52
C THR A 143 -31.64 -5.66 -2.30
N ALA A 144 -31.81 -6.96 -2.03
CA ALA A 144 -32.48 -7.43 -0.81
C ALA A 144 -31.72 -7.02 0.45
N PHE A 145 -30.38 -7.15 0.45
CA PHE A 145 -29.52 -6.61 1.50
C PHE A 145 -29.68 -5.10 1.66
N GLN A 146 -29.61 -4.31 0.57
CA GLN A 146 -29.75 -2.85 0.61
C GLN A 146 -31.07 -2.39 1.28
N LYS A 147 -32.16 -3.14 1.09
CA LYS A 147 -33.47 -2.81 1.65
C LYS A 147 -33.69 -3.31 3.09
N GLY A 148 -32.78 -4.11 3.64
CA GLY A 148 -32.97 -4.75 4.95
C GLY A 148 -33.85 -6.02 4.90
N GLU A 149 -34.08 -6.60 3.72
CA GLU A 149 -34.97 -7.76 3.53
C GLU A 149 -34.32 -9.09 3.99
N VAL A 150 -32.99 -9.13 4.12
CA VAL A 150 -32.24 -10.33 4.54
C VAL A 150 -31.98 -10.30 6.06
N PRO A 151 -32.40 -11.32 6.83
CA PRO A 151 -32.17 -11.37 8.27
C PRO A 151 -30.71 -11.68 8.60
N MET A 152 -30.12 -10.87 9.49
CA MET A 152 -28.77 -11.03 10.03
C MET A 152 -28.82 -10.94 11.56
N GLN A 153 -27.83 -11.50 12.27
CA GLN A 153 -27.83 -11.52 13.74
C GLN A 153 -27.09 -10.29 14.29
N ALA A 154 -27.72 -9.56 15.21
CA ALA A 154 -27.20 -8.34 15.84
C ALA A 154 -26.87 -7.16 14.89
N VAL A 155 -27.05 -7.28 13.57
CA VAL A 155 -26.87 -6.19 12.61
C VAL A 155 -27.90 -6.35 11.50
N THR A 156 -28.34 -5.26 10.89
CA THR A 156 -29.26 -5.31 9.75
C THR A 156 -28.48 -5.44 8.45
N SER A 157 -29.06 -6.13 7.45
CA SER A 157 -28.42 -6.31 6.15
C SER A 157 -28.21 -4.99 5.39
N ASP A 158 -29.06 -3.99 5.61
CA ASP A 158 -28.88 -2.66 5.02
C ASP A 158 -27.67 -1.93 5.61
N PHE A 159 -27.36 -2.15 6.89
CA PHE A 159 -26.18 -1.59 7.54
C PHE A 159 -24.89 -2.24 7.02
N PHE A 160 -24.85 -3.57 6.88
CA PHE A 160 -23.73 -4.24 6.21
C PHE A 160 -23.56 -3.75 4.76
N PHE A 161 -24.65 -3.62 3.99
CA PHE A 161 -24.59 -3.10 2.61
C PHE A 161 -24.05 -1.66 2.57
N LYS A 162 -24.49 -0.79 3.49
CA LYS A 162 -23.97 0.59 3.63
C LYS A 162 -22.47 0.58 3.93
N LEU A 163 -22.00 -0.25 4.87
CA LEU A 163 -20.58 -0.40 5.19
C LEU A 163 -19.76 -0.93 4.01
N LEU A 164 -20.22 -1.99 3.34
CA LEU A 164 -19.55 -2.56 2.16
C LEU A 164 -19.42 -1.51 1.03
N ARG A 165 -20.50 -0.78 0.73
CA ARG A 165 -20.50 0.30 -0.26
C ARG A 165 -19.58 1.45 0.15
N GLN A 166 -19.58 1.85 1.43
CA GLN A 166 -18.71 2.90 1.95
C GLN A 166 -17.24 2.49 1.82
N ALA A 167 -16.85 1.32 2.33
CA ALA A 167 -15.49 0.80 2.24
C ALA A 167 -15.02 0.59 0.79
N THR A 168 -15.94 0.26 -0.12
CA THR A 168 -15.65 0.19 -1.56
C THR A 168 -15.33 1.56 -2.16
N LEU A 169 -16.09 2.60 -1.80
CA LEU A 169 -15.83 3.98 -2.25
C LEU A 169 -14.58 4.59 -1.62
N GLU A 170 -14.34 4.31 -0.34
CA GLU A 170 -13.11 4.70 0.36
C GLU A 170 -11.90 4.02 -0.29
N GLY A 171 -11.95 2.70 -0.53
CA GLY A 171 -10.88 2.01 -1.24
C GLY A 171 -10.67 2.49 -2.67
N ALA A 172 -11.69 3.01 -3.35
CA ALA A 172 -11.58 3.52 -4.71
C ALA A 172 -11.06 4.97 -4.79
N TYR A 173 -11.34 5.81 -3.79
CA TYR A 173 -11.11 7.26 -3.86
C TYR A 173 -10.33 7.88 -2.69
N ALA A 174 -9.95 7.10 -1.67
CA ALA A 174 -9.01 7.57 -0.65
C ALA A 174 -7.59 7.72 -1.22
N ASP A 175 -6.68 8.25 -0.41
CA ASP A 175 -5.27 8.32 -0.78
C ASP A 175 -4.66 6.90 -0.90
N PRO A 176 -3.87 6.61 -1.96
CA PRO A 176 -3.15 5.34 -2.11
C PRO A 176 -2.27 4.90 -0.92
N ILE A 177 -1.99 5.77 0.07
CA ILE A 177 -1.32 5.37 1.32
C ILE A 177 -2.08 4.24 2.04
N TYR A 178 -3.41 4.19 1.89
CA TYR A 178 -4.27 3.20 2.56
C TYR A 178 -4.39 1.87 1.80
N ASN A 179 -3.55 1.64 0.79
CA ASN A 179 -3.52 0.46 -0.08
C ASN A 179 -4.74 0.24 -1.00
N GLY A 180 -5.62 1.25 -1.11
CA GLY A 180 -6.58 1.38 -2.21
C GLY A 180 -6.06 2.28 -3.33
N ASN A 181 -6.98 2.71 -4.21
CA ASN A 181 -6.78 3.71 -5.27
C ASN A 181 -5.43 3.59 -6.00
N ARG A 182 -5.08 2.37 -6.43
CA ARG A 182 -3.79 2.06 -7.05
C ARG A 182 -3.48 3.04 -8.18
N ASN A 183 -2.23 3.53 -8.20
CA ASN A 183 -1.71 4.53 -9.15
C ASN A 183 -2.52 5.84 -9.24
N MET A 184 -3.41 6.10 -8.27
CA MET A 184 -4.35 7.22 -8.26
C MET A 184 -5.33 7.19 -9.44
N GLU A 185 -5.60 6.03 -10.04
CA GLU A 185 -6.50 5.95 -11.21
C GLU A 185 -7.93 6.40 -10.89
N GLY A 186 -8.42 6.18 -9.65
CA GLY A 186 -9.73 6.67 -9.19
C GLY A 186 -9.74 8.19 -9.01
N TRP A 187 -8.58 8.82 -8.81
CA TRP A 187 -8.42 10.28 -8.82
C TRP A 187 -8.32 10.82 -10.25
N LYS A 188 -7.51 10.19 -11.12
CA LYS A 188 -7.40 10.53 -12.55
C LYS A 188 -8.75 10.48 -13.25
N MET A 189 -9.54 9.41 -13.02
CA MET A 189 -10.91 9.27 -13.52
C MET A 189 -11.83 10.45 -13.13
N LYS A 190 -11.56 11.09 -11.98
CA LYS A 190 -12.32 12.24 -11.47
C LYS A 190 -11.69 13.60 -11.79
N GLY A 191 -10.53 13.64 -12.42
CA GLY A 191 -9.73 14.87 -12.54
C GLY A 191 -9.31 15.46 -11.18
N PHE A 192 -9.18 14.63 -10.14
CA PHE A 192 -8.80 15.08 -8.80
C PHE A 192 -7.28 15.07 -8.63
N PRO A 193 -6.62 16.22 -8.37
CA PRO A 193 -5.15 16.31 -8.35
C PRO A 193 -4.51 15.83 -7.03
N GLY A 194 -5.28 15.19 -6.14
CA GLY A 194 -4.84 14.94 -4.77
C GLY A 194 -4.87 16.20 -3.89
N HIS A 195 -4.33 16.10 -2.68
CA HIS A 195 -4.34 17.21 -1.73
C HIS A 195 -3.38 18.33 -2.13
N GLN A 196 -3.91 19.53 -2.41
CA GLN A 196 -3.12 20.74 -2.64
C GLN A 196 -3.03 21.58 -1.37
N PHE A 197 -1.83 22.11 -1.06
CA PHE A 197 -1.64 23.00 0.09
C PHE A 197 -2.34 24.35 -0.11
N SER A 198 -2.37 24.85 -1.34
CA SER A 198 -3.08 26.07 -1.76
C SER A 198 -3.20 26.10 -3.28
N TYR A 199 -4.23 26.79 -3.78
CA TYR A 199 -4.42 27.10 -5.21
C TYR A 199 -4.09 28.56 -5.55
N ILE A 200 -3.49 29.34 -4.63
CA ILE A 200 -3.25 30.79 -4.80
C ILE A 200 -2.45 31.10 -6.08
N GLY A 201 -1.49 30.26 -6.46
CA GLY A 201 -0.70 30.47 -7.69
C GLY A 201 -1.38 30.00 -8.98
N GLN A 202 -2.53 29.33 -8.89
CA GLN A 202 -3.28 28.76 -10.01
C GLN A 202 -4.60 29.48 -10.26
N ILE A 203 -5.18 30.11 -9.24
CA ILE A 203 -6.46 30.84 -9.34
C ILE A 203 -6.36 32.14 -10.13
N GLU A 204 -5.16 32.69 -10.28
CA GLU A 204 -4.88 33.86 -11.13
C GLU A 204 -4.62 33.47 -12.60
N SER A 205 -4.61 32.18 -12.94
CA SER A 205 -4.46 31.71 -14.32
C SER A 205 -5.75 31.93 -15.12
N GLU A 206 -5.63 32.56 -16.28
CA GLU A 206 -6.73 32.66 -17.26
C GLU A 206 -6.99 31.33 -17.99
N GLU A 207 -6.05 30.38 -17.92
CA GLU A 207 -6.13 29.05 -18.50
C GLU A 207 -6.38 27.96 -17.44
N PHE A 208 -7.02 26.86 -17.85
CA PHE A 208 -7.24 25.71 -16.98
C PHE A 208 -5.93 24.98 -16.67
N VAL A 209 -5.49 25.03 -15.41
CA VAL A 209 -4.26 24.38 -14.96
C VAL A 209 -4.54 22.91 -14.62
N GLU A 210 -4.09 22.00 -15.48
CA GLU A 210 -4.08 20.56 -15.19
C GLU A 210 -2.94 20.24 -14.19
N ILE A 211 -3.27 19.49 -13.12
CA ILE A 211 -2.32 19.11 -12.06
C ILE A 211 -2.35 17.59 -11.93
N GLU A 212 -1.20 16.96 -12.18
CA GLU A 212 -1.01 15.52 -12.03
C GLU A 212 -1.34 15.05 -10.59
N PRO A 213 -2.16 14.00 -10.41
CA PRO A 213 -2.54 13.53 -9.08
C PRO A 213 -1.35 13.13 -8.21
N LYS A 214 -1.33 13.64 -6.97
CA LYS A 214 -0.23 13.41 -6.03
C LYS A 214 -0.71 12.92 -4.67
N SER A 215 -0.37 11.68 -4.35
CA SER A 215 -0.57 11.05 -3.03
C SER A 215 0.31 11.71 -1.96
N ILE A 216 -0.16 11.69 -0.71
CA ILE A 216 0.60 12.06 0.49
C ILE A 216 1.86 11.18 0.63
N SER A 217 1.84 9.93 0.16
CA SER A 217 3.04 9.10 0.04
C SER A 217 3.43 8.86 -1.42
N ASN A 218 4.57 9.41 -1.83
CA ASN A 218 5.26 8.97 -3.03
C ASN A 218 5.75 7.53 -2.84
N LYS A 219 4.99 6.54 -3.33
CA LYS A 219 5.47 5.16 -3.47
C LYS A 219 6.72 5.13 -4.35
N VAL A 220 7.62 4.21 -4.03
CA VAL A 220 8.91 3.99 -4.67
C VAL A 220 9.06 2.49 -4.95
N ASP A 221 9.78 2.15 -6.02
CA ASP A 221 9.95 0.78 -6.46
C ASP A 221 10.98 0.02 -5.60
N VAL A 222 11.95 0.75 -5.04
CA VAL A 222 13.01 0.20 -4.18
C VAL A 222 13.19 1.08 -2.95
N VAL A 223 13.33 0.45 -1.78
CA VAL A 223 13.78 1.09 -0.55
C VAL A 223 15.09 0.44 -0.10
N THR A 224 16.11 1.25 0.17
CA THR A 224 17.35 0.78 0.81
C THR A 224 17.42 1.27 2.25
N VAL A 225 17.73 0.37 3.18
CA VAL A 225 17.87 0.68 4.61
C VAL A 225 19.36 0.71 4.94
N GLY A 226 19.87 1.90 5.26
CA GLY A 226 21.28 2.26 5.25
C GLY A 226 21.75 2.66 3.84
N VAL A 227 22.33 3.86 3.71
CA VAL A 227 22.84 4.39 2.43
C VAL A 227 24.37 4.42 2.45
N GLY A 228 24.96 3.31 2.93
CA GLY A 228 26.39 3.01 2.85
C GLY A 228 26.80 2.44 1.50
N TRP A 229 27.95 1.77 1.41
CA TRP A 229 28.44 1.13 0.17
C TRP A 229 27.38 0.30 -0.56
N THR A 230 26.85 -0.76 0.07
CA THR A 230 25.91 -1.69 -0.59
C THR A 230 24.59 -1.01 -0.92
N GLY A 231 23.98 -0.31 0.04
CA GLY A 231 22.70 0.37 -0.15
C GLY A 231 22.76 1.53 -1.15
N GLY A 232 23.88 2.26 -1.19
CA GLY A 232 24.14 3.33 -2.15
C GLY A 232 24.39 2.81 -3.56
N ILE A 233 25.19 1.74 -3.72
CA ILE A 233 25.42 1.09 -5.03
C ILE A 233 24.10 0.53 -5.58
N VAL A 234 23.36 -0.24 -4.78
CA VAL A 234 22.05 -0.78 -5.21
C VAL A 234 21.10 0.35 -5.58
N ALA A 235 21.02 1.42 -4.78
CA ALA A 235 20.19 2.56 -5.11
C ALA A 235 20.62 3.26 -6.41
N ALA A 236 21.91 3.42 -6.65
CA ALA A 236 22.44 4.02 -7.87
C ALA A 236 22.13 3.19 -9.12
N GLU A 237 22.35 1.87 -9.08
CA GLU A 237 22.05 1.00 -10.22
C GLU A 237 20.54 0.87 -10.49
N CYS A 238 19.71 0.75 -9.44
CA CYS A 238 18.25 0.78 -9.60
C CYS A 238 17.77 2.11 -10.19
N SER A 239 18.32 3.24 -9.75
CA SER A 239 17.97 4.57 -10.29
C SER A 239 18.40 4.73 -11.75
N LYS A 240 19.58 4.22 -12.14
CA LYS A 240 20.02 4.17 -13.55
C LYS A 240 19.11 3.30 -14.42
N ALA A 241 18.51 2.25 -13.85
CA ALA A 241 17.50 1.42 -14.51
C ALA A 241 16.11 2.08 -14.59
N GLY A 242 15.96 3.34 -14.14
CA GLY A 242 14.70 4.09 -14.18
C GLY A 242 13.76 3.83 -13.00
N LEU A 243 14.17 3.04 -12.01
CA LEU A 243 13.36 2.78 -10.81
C LEU A 243 13.40 3.98 -9.86
N LYS A 244 12.26 4.29 -9.23
CA LYS A 244 12.17 5.27 -8.15
C LYS A 244 12.73 4.61 -6.89
N VAL A 245 13.83 5.14 -6.37
CA VAL A 245 14.49 4.60 -5.17
C VAL A 245 14.36 5.57 -3.99
N ARG A 246 14.20 5.05 -2.77
CA ARG A 246 14.35 5.80 -1.52
C ARG A 246 15.41 5.15 -0.63
N GLY A 247 16.48 5.90 -0.35
CA GLY A 247 17.40 5.56 0.73
C GLY A 247 16.87 6.03 2.08
N LEU A 248 16.93 5.19 3.10
CA LEU A 248 16.69 5.52 4.49
C LEU A 248 18.02 5.43 5.25
N GLU A 249 18.62 6.56 5.58
CA GLU A 249 19.86 6.64 6.39
C GLU A 249 19.51 7.22 7.77
N ARG A 250 20.15 6.72 8.83
CA ARG A 250 19.93 7.20 10.21
C ARG A 250 20.73 8.46 10.52
N GLY A 251 21.91 8.58 9.92
CA GLY A 251 22.82 9.71 10.15
C GLY A 251 22.61 10.88 9.19
N ALA A 252 23.46 11.90 9.34
CA ALA A 252 23.39 13.12 8.55
C ALA A 252 23.82 12.94 7.07
N GLU A 253 23.32 13.82 6.20
CA GLU A 253 23.88 14.05 4.88
C GLU A 253 25.31 14.62 4.98
N ARG A 254 26.20 14.21 4.07
CA ARG A 254 27.57 14.71 3.93
C ARG A 254 27.87 14.94 2.46
N GLY A 255 28.50 16.07 2.13
CA GLY A 255 28.95 16.44 0.79
C GLY A 255 30.36 17.01 0.79
N THR A 256 30.88 17.40 -0.38
CA THR A 256 32.28 17.82 -0.58
C THR A 256 32.75 18.91 0.40
N LYS A 257 31.86 19.84 0.78
CA LYS A 257 32.13 20.92 1.74
C LYS A 257 32.56 20.39 3.13
N ASP A 258 32.03 19.25 3.55
CA ASP A 258 32.21 18.70 4.90
C ASP A 258 33.59 18.05 5.06
N TYR A 259 34.22 17.67 3.95
CA TYR A 259 35.58 17.12 3.89
C TYR A 259 36.69 18.17 3.72
N GLY A 260 36.35 19.46 3.55
CA GLY A 260 37.33 20.53 3.30
C GLY A 260 38.37 20.72 4.43
N MET A 261 38.04 20.29 5.66
CA MET A 261 38.92 20.33 6.83
C MET A 261 39.28 18.93 7.36
N VAL A 262 39.16 17.86 6.55
CA VAL A 262 39.32 16.46 7.00
C VAL A 262 40.70 16.13 7.57
N HIS A 263 41.69 17.00 7.37
CA HIS A 263 43.05 16.89 7.93
C HIS A 263 43.14 17.23 9.44
N ASP A 264 42.05 17.63 10.10
CA ASP A 264 42.00 17.78 11.57
C ASP A 264 42.00 16.39 12.26
N GLU A 265 43.19 15.82 12.43
CA GLU A 265 43.40 14.52 13.07
C GLU A 265 42.80 14.46 14.49
N PHE A 266 42.84 15.55 15.26
CA PHE A 266 42.31 15.54 16.61
C PHE A 266 40.78 15.42 16.60
N ARG A 267 40.08 16.15 15.73
CA ARG A 267 38.63 16.03 15.55
C ARG A 267 38.22 14.66 14.99
N TYR A 268 38.94 14.15 14.01
CA TYR A 268 38.48 12.98 13.25
C TYR A 268 39.03 11.65 13.78
N ALA A 269 40.33 11.54 14.08
CA ALA A 269 40.93 10.30 14.56
C ALA A 269 40.84 10.12 16.08
N ILE A 270 40.88 11.21 16.87
CA ILE A 270 40.83 11.14 18.35
C ILE A 270 39.42 11.39 18.91
N ARG A 271 38.64 12.29 18.32
CA ARG A 271 37.25 12.61 18.75
C ARG A 271 36.16 11.91 17.95
N TYR A 272 36.53 11.12 16.94
CA TYR A 272 35.65 10.23 16.19
C TYR A 272 34.49 10.89 15.43
N GLU A 273 34.59 12.16 15.03
CA GLU A 273 33.53 12.92 14.37
C GLU A 273 32.98 12.29 13.05
N LEU A 274 33.77 11.45 12.35
CA LEU A 274 33.30 10.74 11.15
C LEU A 274 32.54 9.42 11.44
N PHE A 275 32.57 8.93 12.67
CA PHE A 275 32.04 7.63 13.08
C PHE A 275 30.72 7.73 13.84
N GLN A 276 30.10 6.60 14.15
CA GLN A 276 28.83 6.54 14.87
C GLN A 276 28.91 7.17 16.27
N ASP A 277 27.97 8.05 16.57
CA ASP A 277 27.85 8.75 17.85
C ASP A 277 27.26 7.85 18.96
N LEU A 278 28.15 7.26 19.75
CA LEU A 278 27.80 6.40 20.89
C LEU A 278 27.03 7.10 22.01
N SER A 279 26.93 8.45 22.00
CA SER A 279 26.07 9.17 22.94
C SER A 279 24.58 9.07 22.58
N LYS A 280 24.26 8.81 21.30
CA LYS A 280 22.91 8.60 20.79
C LYS A 280 22.54 7.12 20.74
N GLU A 281 23.38 6.31 20.08
CA GLU A 281 23.14 4.88 19.88
C GLU A 281 24.42 4.09 20.10
N SER A 282 24.39 3.13 21.03
CA SER A 282 25.54 2.31 21.39
C SER A 282 25.38 0.88 20.90
N ILE A 283 26.48 0.29 20.40
CA ILE A 283 26.54 -1.13 20.05
C ILE A 283 26.92 -1.99 21.25
N THR A 284 26.54 -3.27 21.21
CA THR A 284 26.98 -4.29 22.17
C THR A 284 27.74 -5.39 21.45
N PHE A 285 28.76 -5.95 22.11
CA PHE A 285 29.54 -7.08 21.59
C PHE A 285 29.59 -8.23 22.59
N ARG A 286 29.77 -9.46 22.09
CA ARG A 286 29.97 -10.67 22.89
C ARG A 286 31.07 -11.53 22.27
N ASN A 287 32.08 -11.89 23.06
CA ASN A 287 33.15 -12.80 22.63
C ASN A 287 32.68 -14.26 22.52
N ASN A 288 31.61 -14.64 23.24
CA ASN A 288 31.01 -15.97 23.20
C ASN A 288 29.51 -15.87 23.52
N ARG A 289 28.76 -16.97 23.41
CA ARG A 289 27.30 -16.97 23.56
C ARG A 289 26.83 -16.70 25.00
N GLU A 290 27.64 -17.01 26.01
CA GLU A 290 27.30 -16.91 27.44
C GLU A 290 27.61 -15.53 28.03
N MET A 291 28.55 -14.80 27.42
CA MET A 291 28.93 -13.45 27.84
C MET A 291 27.72 -12.50 27.78
N LYS A 292 27.47 -11.75 28.86
CA LYS A 292 26.47 -10.67 28.85
C LYS A 292 26.95 -9.55 27.91
N ALA A 293 26.12 -9.20 26.92
CA ALA A 293 26.40 -8.09 26.03
C ALA A 293 26.30 -6.76 26.82
N LEU A 294 27.35 -5.93 26.76
CA LEU A 294 27.39 -4.62 27.41
C LEU A 294 27.54 -3.51 26.35
N PRO A 295 26.93 -2.32 26.55
CA PRO A 295 27.03 -1.20 25.62
C PRO A 295 28.43 -0.59 25.63
N MET A 296 28.99 -0.36 24.43
CA MET A 296 30.26 0.35 24.26
C MET A 296 30.10 1.83 24.62
N ARG A 297 31.01 2.34 25.46
CA ARG A 297 31.03 3.75 25.90
C ARG A 297 31.97 4.64 25.09
N MET A 298 32.95 4.02 24.44
CA MET A 298 33.89 4.64 23.51
C MET A 298 34.17 3.61 22.41
N MET A 299 34.38 4.08 21.17
CA MET A 299 34.78 3.21 20.08
C MET A 299 36.18 2.62 20.33
N GLY A 300 36.42 1.41 19.83
CA GLY A 300 37.71 0.73 19.90
C GLY A 300 38.35 0.60 18.51
N SER A 301 39.00 -0.53 18.23
CA SER A 301 39.51 -0.85 16.89
C SER A 301 38.42 -1.04 15.82
N PHE A 302 37.18 -1.30 16.24
CA PHE A 302 36.02 -1.42 15.36
C PHE A 302 35.26 -0.09 15.32
N LEU A 303 35.57 0.73 14.32
CA LEU A 303 35.01 2.07 14.13
C LEU A 303 33.83 2.00 13.14
N LEU A 304 32.59 2.16 13.62
CA LEU A 304 31.40 2.10 12.76
C LEU A 304 31.10 3.43 12.07
N GLY A 305 30.54 3.35 10.85
CA GLY A 305 30.12 4.51 10.08
C GLY A 305 28.69 4.95 10.40
N GLU A 306 28.43 6.24 10.23
CA GLU A 306 27.12 6.86 10.35
C GLU A 306 26.99 7.95 9.27
N GLY A 307 25.77 8.12 8.74
CA GLY A 307 25.46 9.14 7.73
C GLY A 307 25.62 8.66 6.29
N LEU A 308 25.30 9.56 5.36
CA LEU A 308 25.26 9.26 3.93
C LEU A 308 26.63 8.78 3.43
N GLY A 309 26.68 7.61 2.78
CA GLY A 309 27.91 6.91 2.39
C GLY A 309 28.43 5.92 3.44
N GLY A 310 27.91 5.97 4.67
CA GLY A 310 28.24 5.05 5.76
C GLY A 310 29.75 4.96 6.00
N SER A 311 30.26 3.74 6.18
CA SER A 311 31.72 3.53 6.35
C SER A 311 32.57 3.96 5.15
N GLY A 312 31.99 4.15 3.95
CA GLY A 312 32.72 4.68 2.80
C GLY A 312 33.23 6.11 3.00
N THR A 313 32.66 6.87 3.95
CA THR A 313 33.06 8.26 4.24
C THR A 313 34.31 8.40 5.11
N HIS A 314 34.67 7.37 5.87
CA HIS A 314 35.79 7.42 6.82
C HIS A 314 36.91 6.43 6.49
N TRP A 315 36.71 5.57 5.50
CA TRP A 315 37.62 4.45 5.25
C TRP A 315 38.81 4.85 4.37
N ASN A 316 39.98 4.28 4.64
CA ASN A 316 41.29 4.71 4.10
C ASN A 316 41.52 4.41 2.60
N GLY A 317 40.47 4.19 1.80
CA GLY A 317 40.55 4.08 0.34
C GLY A 317 41.29 2.86 -0.24
N GLN A 318 41.61 1.84 0.56
CA GLN A 318 42.42 0.69 0.15
C GLN A 318 41.66 -0.31 -0.74
N ASN A 319 41.63 -0.12 -2.05
CA ASN A 319 40.81 -0.89 -2.99
C ASN A 319 41.39 -2.27 -3.40
N TRP A 320 41.68 -3.14 -2.43
CA TRP A 320 42.07 -4.53 -2.67
C TRP A 320 40.98 -5.29 -3.46
N ARG A 321 41.41 -6.17 -4.38
CA ARG A 321 40.53 -7.12 -5.07
C ARG A 321 40.85 -8.53 -4.61
N PHE A 322 39.80 -9.32 -4.38
CA PHE A 322 39.92 -10.76 -4.18
C PHE A 322 40.52 -11.44 -5.42
N LEU A 323 41.30 -12.50 -5.18
CA LEU A 323 41.77 -13.40 -6.23
C LEU A 323 40.60 -14.27 -6.72
N PRO A 324 40.63 -14.80 -7.95
CA PRO A 324 39.57 -15.69 -8.45
C PRO A 324 39.27 -16.87 -7.51
N TYR A 325 40.32 -17.45 -6.94
CA TYR A 325 40.23 -18.54 -5.95
C TYR A 325 39.37 -18.19 -4.73
N ASP A 326 39.38 -16.94 -4.25
CA ASP A 326 38.67 -16.53 -3.03
C ASP A 326 37.14 -16.69 -3.15
N PHE A 327 36.62 -16.67 -4.38
CA PHE A 327 35.21 -16.89 -4.68
C PHE A 327 34.83 -18.38 -4.77
N GLU A 328 35.81 -19.27 -4.94
CA GLU A 328 35.63 -20.71 -5.20
C GLU A 328 35.95 -21.59 -3.98
N ILE A 329 36.62 -21.04 -2.95
CA ILE A 329 37.12 -21.78 -1.76
C ILE A 329 36.11 -22.79 -1.21
N LYS A 330 34.86 -22.37 -0.99
CA LYS A 330 33.82 -23.25 -0.42
C LYS A 330 33.55 -24.44 -1.36
N SER A 331 33.23 -24.16 -2.62
CA SER A 331 32.88 -25.18 -3.62
C SER A 331 34.03 -26.17 -3.83
N MET A 332 35.27 -25.68 -3.94
CA MET A 332 36.46 -26.53 -4.08
C MET A 332 36.79 -27.34 -2.82
N THR A 333 36.41 -26.84 -1.63
CA THR A 333 36.57 -27.58 -0.37
C THR A 333 35.55 -28.71 -0.30
N ASP A 334 34.28 -28.44 -0.62
CA ASP A 334 33.19 -29.42 -0.65
C ASP A 334 33.38 -30.48 -1.75
N GLU A 335 34.07 -30.17 -2.85
CA GLU A 335 34.42 -31.14 -3.91
C GLU A 335 35.54 -32.10 -3.47
N LYS A 336 36.40 -31.66 -2.55
CA LYS A 336 37.65 -32.35 -2.20
C LYS A 336 37.54 -33.28 -0.98
N TYR A 337 36.58 -33.05 -0.08
CA TYR A 337 36.46 -33.72 1.23
C TYR A 337 35.07 -34.28 1.49
#